data_AF-A0AAP9N689-F1
#
_entry.id   AF-A0AAP9N689-F1
#
_cell.length_a   1.000
_cell.length_b   1.000
_cell.length_c   1.000
_cell.angle_alpha   90.00
_cell.angle_beta   90.00
_cell.angle_gamma   90.00
#
_symmetry.space_group_name_H-M   'P 1'
#
loop_
_entity.id
_entity.type
_entity.pdbx_description
1 polymer ?
#
loop_
_entity_poly.entity_id
_entity_poly.type
_entity_poly.pdbx_seq_one_letter_code
_entity_poly.pdbx_strand_id
1 'polypeptide(L)'
;MLELALTKGQNIFISGPNGGALHFRNNGSNDFRVLLGPQTEPIPYFVLGQTPPDDWHRMLKESDRMTQVELVGNHVVIAAYADTYRGYAPEDVGDIVRSHEKALEIEAEAAGLDGSSPIHSKSKMWIYAVESMSSFSPHASTGYIALPHGTDPNNAYMYSLVGGQAHQRWVALHEYGHHFQSRMNSVSPLFNEVSVNIYAAAVARRHKNDHVDVFRQRWPAIKKWLAKPREEKEFLNAPDHYALFEQLRVAFGTSFLTDWNRTIRENPPAQNTLITLTSSLCKAARCNLANFFADWGVIEESDATWKALEALDLPLPPTGLIDHEPYIGLSDNP
;
A
#
# COMPACT_ATOMS: atom_id res chain seq x y z
N MET A 1 17.45 10.64 -9.33
CA MET A 1 18.20 10.53 -8.05
C MET A 1 19.67 10.43 -8.37
N LEU A 2 20.52 11.24 -7.73
CA LEU A 2 21.97 11.12 -7.83
C LEU A 2 22.46 10.33 -6.63
N GLU A 3 23.05 9.16 -6.84
CA GLU A 3 23.65 8.35 -5.78
C GLU A 3 25.17 8.39 -5.89
N LEU A 4 25.85 8.65 -4.78
CA LEU A 4 27.30 8.80 -4.71
C LEU A 4 27.87 7.91 -3.62
N ALA A 5 28.83 7.07 -3.98
CA ALA A 5 29.61 6.32 -3.01
C ALA A 5 30.55 7.27 -2.26
N LEU A 6 30.38 7.37 -0.95
CA LEU A 6 31.22 8.20 -0.09
C LEU A 6 32.43 7.39 0.43
N THR A 7 33.57 8.06 0.54
CA THR A 7 34.79 7.50 1.15
C THR A 7 35.09 8.20 2.47
N LYS A 8 35.90 7.56 3.32
CA LYS A 8 36.37 8.19 4.56
C LYS A 8 37.23 9.41 4.21
N GLY A 9 36.89 10.57 4.75
CA GLY A 9 37.59 11.83 4.51
C GLY A 9 36.69 12.86 3.85
N GLN A 10 37.29 13.74 3.06
CA GLN A 10 36.56 14.80 2.36
C GLN A 10 35.96 14.28 1.06
N ASN A 11 34.67 14.49 0.87
CA ASN A 11 33.96 14.23 -0.38
C ASN A 11 33.40 15.56 -0.87
N ILE A 12 33.59 15.88 -2.16
CA ILE A 12 33.10 17.11 -2.79
C ILE A 12 32.21 16.71 -3.96
N PHE A 13 31.01 17.28 -4.02
CA PHE A 13 30.07 17.08 -5.12
C PHE A 13 29.45 18.41 -5.53
N ILE A 14 29.01 18.48 -6.78
CA ILE A 14 28.33 19.64 -7.34
C ILE A 14 26.85 19.30 -7.39
N SER A 15 26.03 20.07 -6.68
CA SER A 15 24.57 19.93 -6.77
C SER A 15 24.09 20.28 -8.18
N GLY A 16 23.08 19.56 -8.66
CA GLY A 16 22.35 19.95 -9.86
C GLY A 16 21.60 21.28 -9.65
N PRO A 17 21.07 21.87 -10.74
CA PRO A 17 20.41 23.19 -10.71
C PRO A 17 19.20 23.26 -9.77
N ASN A 18 18.61 22.12 -9.43
CA ASN A 18 17.40 22.03 -8.62
C ASN A 18 17.67 21.77 -7.13
N GLY A 19 18.92 21.58 -6.72
CA GLY A 19 19.21 21.19 -5.33
C GLY A 19 18.66 19.80 -4.97
N GLY A 20 18.53 19.56 -3.67
CA GLY A 20 17.85 18.38 -3.11
C GLY A 20 18.25 18.10 -1.66
N ALA A 21 17.37 17.40 -0.93
CA ALA A 21 17.69 16.89 0.39
C ALA A 21 18.83 15.87 0.34
N LEU A 22 19.71 15.89 1.34
CA LEU A 22 20.82 14.96 1.47
C LEU A 22 20.39 13.79 2.36
N HIS A 23 20.37 12.59 1.78
CA HIS A 23 20.11 11.35 2.52
C HIS A 23 21.39 10.50 2.57
N PHE A 24 21.65 9.90 3.74
CA PHE A 24 22.80 9.04 3.95
C PHE A 24 22.35 7.61 4.21
N ARG A 25 22.91 6.67 3.46
CA ARG A 25 22.63 5.23 3.60
C ARG A 25 23.83 4.53 4.20
N ASN A 26 23.68 3.97 5.40
CA ASN A 26 24.67 3.06 5.97
C ASN A 26 24.40 1.62 5.52
N ASN A 27 25.24 1.10 4.61
CA ASN A 27 25.20 -0.32 4.25
C ASN A 27 26.18 -1.17 5.06
N GLY A 28 26.97 -0.57 5.94
CA GLY A 28 27.93 -1.24 6.80
C GLY A 28 27.39 -1.50 8.21
N SER A 29 28.17 -2.24 9.01
CA SER A 29 27.85 -2.52 10.42
C SER A 29 28.41 -1.51 11.41
N ASN A 30 29.24 -0.56 10.95
CA ASN A 30 29.86 0.46 11.79
C ASN A 30 29.12 1.79 11.64
N ASP A 31 28.98 2.51 12.74
CA ASP A 31 28.48 3.88 12.71
C ASP A 31 29.43 4.79 11.92
N PHE A 32 28.87 5.83 11.31
CA PHE A 32 29.63 6.89 10.67
C PHE A 32 29.16 8.25 11.17
N ARG A 33 30.05 9.23 11.07
CA ARG A 33 29.75 10.64 11.30
C ARG A 33 29.97 11.41 10.01
N VAL A 34 28.97 12.20 9.61
CA VAL A 34 29.09 13.15 8.50
C VAL A 34 29.17 14.55 9.08
N LEU A 35 30.08 15.36 8.53
CA LEU A 35 30.13 16.79 8.74
C LEU A 35 29.78 17.45 7.41
N LEU A 36 28.71 18.24 7.42
CA LEU A 36 28.27 18.96 6.23
C LEU A 36 29.04 20.28 6.09
N GLY A 37 29.37 20.63 4.85
CA GLY A 37 30.06 21.89 4.54
C GLY A 37 29.16 23.11 4.67
N PRO A 38 29.73 24.33 4.72
CA PRO A 38 28.98 25.57 4.90
C PRO A 38 28.01 25.91 3.76
N GLN A 39 28.09 25.20 2.63
CA GLN A 39 27.19 25.34 1.48
C GLN A 39 25.89 24.53 1.62
N THR A 40 25.72 23.80 2.73
CA THR A 40 24.49 23.04 3.00
C THR A 40 23.53 23.89 3.84
N GLU A 41 22.26 23.82 3.47
CA GLU A 41 21.18 24.52 4.17
C GLU A 41 20.36 23.53 5.00
N PRO A 42 19.98 23.86 6.24
CA PRO A 42 19.13 23.01 7.04
C PRO A 42 17.70 22.99 6.47
N ILE A 43 17.04 21.84 6.58
CA ILE A 43 15.60 21.69 6.33
C ILE A 43 14.87 21.38 7.64
N PRO A 44 13.58 21.74 7.79
CA PRO A 44 12.78 21.28 8.92
C PRO A 44 12.71 19.76 8.95
N TYR A 45 13.16 19.18 10.07
CA TYR A 45 13.29 17.75 10.25
C TYR A 45 12.69 17.33 11.60
N PHE A 46 11.52 16.69 11.54
CA PHE A 46 10.79 16.21 12.71
C PHE A 46 10.98 14.70 12.88
N VAL A 47 11.35 14.25 14.07
CA VAL A 47 11.41 12.83 14.42
C VAL A 47 10.41 12.57 15.54
N LEU A 48 9.46 11.66 15.29
CA LEU A 48 8.40 11.33 16.24
C LEU A 48 9.00 10.86 17.58
N GLY A 49 8.59 11.53 18.67
CA GLY A 49 9.05 11.24 20.03
C GLY A 49 10.44 11.77 20.37
N GLN A 50 11.14 12.42 19.43
CA GLN A 50 12.47 13.00 19.68
C GLN A 50 12.51 14.51 19.47
N THR A 51 11.88 15.03 18.41
CA THR A 51 11.86 16.48 18.15
C THR A 51 10.81 17.17 19.01
N PRO A 52 11.17 18.14 19.87
CA PRO A 52 10.20 18.94 20.61
C PRO A 52 9.29 19.75 19.68
N PRO A 53 8.00 19.92 20.00
CA PRO A 53 7.09 20.72 19.17
C PRO A 53 7.58 22.16 18.92
N ASP A 54 8.13 22.83 19.93
CA ASP A 54 8.62 24.22 19.77
C ASP A 54 9.80 24.31 18.80
N ASP A 55 10.69 23.31 18.80
CA ASP A 55 11.81 23.25 17.85
C ASP A 55 11.30 23.06 16.42
N TRP A 56 10.27 22.23 16.23
CA TRP A 56 9.59 22.06 14.95
C TRP A 56 8.99 23.36 14.43
N HIS A 57 8.21 24.07 15.25
CA HIS A 57 7.61 25.35 14.88
C HIS A 57 8.66 26.40 14.55
N ARG A 58 9.79 26.43 15.27
CA ARG A 58 10.92 27.32 14.94
C ARG A 58 11.49 27.01 13.57
N MET A 59 11.82 25.74 13.28
CA MET A 59 12.35 25.34 11.96
C MET A 59 11.41 25.72 10.83
N LEU A 60 10.10 25.48 11.00
CA LEU A 60 9.10 25.86 10.02
C LEU A 60 8.97 27.37 9.82
N LYS A 61 9.11 28.17 10.88
CA LYS A 61 9.03 29.63 10.79
C LYS A 61 10.19 30.23 9.99
N GLU A 62 11.35 29.59 10.05
CA GLU A 62 12.57 30.00 9.36
C GLU A 62 12.63 29.54 7.89
N SER A 63 11.66 28.72 7.47
CA SER A 63 11.64 28.12 6.13
C SER A 63 10.84 28.93 5.12
N ASP A 64 11.32 28.98 3.87
CA ASP A 64 10.54 29.52 2.76
C ASP A 64 9.41 28.57 2.35
N ARG A 65 8.52 29.02 1.46
CA ARG A 65 7.38 28.22 0.98
C ARG A 65 7.80 26.93 0.27
N MET A 66 8.91 26.98 -0.47
CA MET A 66 9.40 25.86 -1.29
C MET A 66 10.43 25.00 -0.55
N THR A 67 10.74 25.30 0.71
CA THR A 67 11.63 24.45 1.51
C THR A 67 10.97 23.10 1.73
N GLN A 68 11.69 22.01 1.44
CA GLN A 68 11.24 20.66 1.77
C GLN A 68 11.24 20.50 3.30
N VAL A 69 10.23 19.84 3.82
CA VAL A 69 10.15 19.41 5.22
C VAL A 69 10.11 17.90 5.28
N GLU A 70 10.67 17.32 6.34
CA GLU A 70 10.64 15.88 6.57
C GLU A 70 10.12 15.52 7.95
N LEU A 71 9.21 14.55 7.99
CA LEU A 71 8.68 13.97 9.23
C LEU A 71 8.99 12.47 9.26
N VAL A 72 9.61 12.01 10.33
CA VAL A 72 10.22 10.69 10.39
C VAL A 72 9.62 9.86 11.51
N GLY A 73 9.15 8.67 11.14
CA GLY A 73 8.70 7.62 12.03
C GLY A 73 9.69 6.47 12.11
N ASN A 74 9.20 5.32 12.55
CA ASN A 74 9.98 4.08 12.62
C ASN A 74 10.11 3.41 11.24
N HIS A 75 9.08 3.52 10.39
CA HIS A 75 8.96 2.84 9.10
C HIS A 75 8.65 3.79 7.93
N VAL A 76 8.44 5.09 8.20
CA VAL A 76 8.08 6.08 7.19
C VAL A 76 8.91 7.35 7.29
N VAL A 77 9.19 7.95 6.12
CA VAL A 77 9.59 9.36 6.02
C VAL A 77 8.54 10.08 5.18
N ILE A 78 7.90 11.11 5.72
CA ILE A 78 6.97 11.97 4.98
C ILE A 78 7.73 13.21 4.52
N ALA A 79 7.70 13.50 3.23
CA ALA A 79 8.35 14.66 2.63
C ALA A 79 7.36 15.49 1.81
N ALA A 80 7.29 16.79 2.10
CA ALA A 80 6.43 17.75 1.42
C ALA A 80 7.09 19.14 1.40
N TYR A 81 6.51 20.08 0.66
CA TYR A 81 6.88 21.49 0.78
C TYR A 81 6.33 22.10 2.07
N ALA A 82 7.06 23.07 2.63
CA ALA A 82 6.62 23.79 3.82
C ALA A 82 5.30 24.54 3.60
N ASP A 83 5.02 25.00 2.37
CA ASP A 83 3.70 25.56 2.01
C ASP A 83 2.57 24.53 2.14
N THR A 84 2.80 23.33 1.61
CA THR A 84 1.87 22.20 1.72
C THR A 84 1.67 21.81 3.17
N TYR A 85 2.73 21.72 3.97
CA TYR A 85 2.60 21.48 5.40
C TYR A 85 1.71 22.55 6.07
N ARG A 86 1.99 23.84 5.86
CA ARG A 86 1.21 24.94 6.47
C ARG A 86 -0.26 24.96 6.04
N GLY A 87 -0.57 24.46 4.85
CA GLY A 87 -1.93 24.44 4.32
C GLY A 87 -2.83 23.35 4.89
N TYR A 88 -2.27 22.24 5.34
CA TYR A 88 -3.04 21.02 5.64
C TYR A 88 -2.72 20.37 6.99
N ALA A 89 -1.59 20.71 7.62
CA ALA A 89 -1.15 20.03 8.83
C ALA A 89 -2.09 20.25 10.02
N PRO A 90 -2.32 19.20 10.84
CA PRO A 90 -2.98 19.36 12.13
C PRO A 90 -2.08 20.11 13.12
N GLU A 91 -2.66 20.47 14.27
CA GLU A 91 -1.93 21.13 15.36
C GLU A 91 -0.81 20.24 15.92
N ASP A 92 -1.08 18.95 16.14
CA ASP A 92 -0.05 17.99 16.54
C ASP A 92 0.64 17.38 15.31
N VAL A 93 1.86 17.86 15.03
CA VAL A 93 2.74 17.30 13.99
C VAL A 93 2.95 15.78 14.10
N GLY A 94 2.88 15.23 15.33
CA GLY A 94 2.99 13.80 15.57
C GLY A 94 1.81 13.00 15.02
N ASP A 95 0.62 13.59 14.86
CA ASP A 95 -0.54 12.91 14.27
C ASP A 95 -0.29 12.52 12.83
N ILE A 96 0.49 13.33 12.10
CA ILE A 96 0.91 13.02 10.73
C ILE A 96 1.68 11.71 10.72
N VAL A 97 2.78 11.63 11.46
CA VAL A 97 3.64 10.44 11.47
C VAL A 97 2.87 9.22 11.99
N ARG A 98 2.10 9.37 13.08
CA ARG A 98 1.28 8.28 13.63
C ARG A 98 0.26 7.75 12.63
N SER A 99 -0.34 8.61 11.82
CA SER A 99 -1.33 8.21 10.82
C SER A 99 -0.72 7.30 9.73
N HIS A 100 0.51 7.60 9.28
CA HIS A 100 1.23 6.79 8.30
C HIS A 100 1.77 5.49 8.91
N GLU A 101 2.32 5.54 10.12
CA GLU A 101 2.76 4.35 10.86
C GLU A 101 1.59 3.38 11.07
N LYS A 102 0.40 3.89 11.40
CA LYS A 102 -0.80 3.06 11.59
C LYS A 102 -1.19 2.32 10.31
N ALA A 103 -1.17 2.99 9.15
CA ALA A 103 -1.44 2.36 7.87
C ALA A 103 -0.45 1.21 7.61
N LEU A 104 0.86 1.51 7.65
CA LEU A 104 1.92 0.53 7.42
C LEU A 104 1.89 -0.64 8.42
N GLU A 105 1.57 -0.37 9.69
CA GLU A 105 1.44 -1.39 10.73
C GLU A 105 0.37 -2.42 10.36
N ILE A 106 -0.84 -1.94 10.05
CA ILE A 106 -2.00 -2.78 9.76
C ILE A 106 -1.81 -3.53 8.44
N GLU A 107 -1.27 -2.87 7.41
CA GLU A 107 -1.03 -3.49 6.11
C GLU A 107 0.05 -4.57 6.18
N ALA A 108 1.12 -4.34 6.95
CA ALA A 108 2.14 -5.35 7.21
C ALA A 108 1.54 -6.57 7.94
N GLU A 109 0.66 -6.37 8.90
CA GLU A 109 -0.06 -7.46 9.56
C GLU A 109 -0.97 -8.22 8.58
N ALA A 110 -1.70 -7.50 7.73
CA ALA A 110 -2.55 -8.09 6.70
C ALA A 110 -1.75 -8.93 5.69
N ALA A 111 -0.53 -8.50 5.38
CA ALA A 111 0.43 -9.24 4.56
C ALA A 111 1.06 -10.45 5.28
N GLY A 112 0.79 -10.63 6.58
CA GLY A 112 1.33 -11.71 7.41
C GLY A 112 2.79 -11.52 7.79
N LEU A 113 3.20 -10.27 8.04
CA LEU A 113 4.55 -9.91 8.52
C LEU A 113 4.55 -9.73 10.05
N ASP A 114 4.48 -10.84 10.76
CA ASP A 114 4.36 -10.92 12.23
C ASP A 114 5.71 -11.09 12.97
N GLY A 115 6.82 -11.22 12.23
CA GLY A 115 8.14 -11.46 12.81
C GLY A 115 8.38 -12.88 13.31
N SER A 116 7.50 -13.85 12.99
CA SER A 116 7.66 -15.24 13.44
C SER A 116 8.92 -15.93 12.86
N SER A 117 9.45 -15.39 11.77
CA SER A 117 10.70 -15.83 11.14
C SER A 117 11.28 -14.69 10.27
N PRO A 118 12.52 -14.80 9.77
CA PRO A 118 13.09 -13.80 8.87
C PRO A 118 12.24 -13.50 7.63
N ILE A 119 11.57 -14.51 7.06
CA ILE A 119 10.72 -14.33 5.87
C ILE A 119 9.35 -13.68 6.19
N HIS A 120 8.95 -13.62 7.46
CA HIS A 120 7.76 -12.91 7.91
C HIS A 120 8.10 -11.65 8.71
N SER A 121 9.34 -11.15 8.61
CA SER A 121 9.75 -9.92 9.27
C SER A 121 9.38 -8.70 8.43
N LYS A 122 8.94 -7.62 9.09
CA LYS A 122 8.77 -6.31 8.44
C LYS A 122 10.12 -5.82 7.90
N SER A 123 10.09 -5.08 6.79
CA SER A 123 11.29 -4.40 6.29
C SER A 123 11.79 -3.41 7.34
N LYS A 124 13.12 -3.35 7.52
CA LYS A 124 13.78 -2.31 8.34
C LYS A 124 14.00 -1.00 7.58
N MET A 125 13.71 -0.98 6.28
CA MET A 125 13.83 0.23 5.46
C MET A 125 12.61 1.10 5.64
N TRP A 126 12.81 2.42 5.62
CA TRP A 126 11.71 3.37 5.53
C TRP A 126 11.07 3.35 4.15
N ILE A 127 9.76 3.56 4.12
CA ILE A 127 9.02 3.94 2.91
C ILE A 127 8.85 5.46 2.94
N TYR A 128 9.19 6.13 1.84
CA TYR A 128 8.99 7.56 1.71
C TYR A 128 7.56 7.85 1.23
N ALA A 129 6.81 8.71 1.92
CA ALA A 129 5.60 9.32 1.38
C ALA A 129 5.97 10.70 0.89
N VAL A 130 5.89 10.93 -0.42
CA VAL A 130 6.38 12.18 -1.01
C VAL A 130 5.28 12.94 -1.73
N GLU A 131 5.37 14.26 -1.66
CA GLU A 131 4.66 15.15 -2.56
C GLU A 131 5.28 15.08 -3.97
N SER A 132 4.44 14.87 -4.99
CA SER A 132 4.86 14.80 -6.39
C SER A 132 4.21 15.91 -7.23
N MET A 133 4.58 15.99 -8.51
CA MET A 133 4.02 17.00 -9.42
C MET A 133 2.50 16.82 -9.56
N SER A 134 1.76 17.94 -9.61
CA SER A 134 0.29 17.94 -9.72
C SER A 134 -0.25 17.27 -10.98
N SER A 135 0.57 17.13 -12.02
CA SER A 135 0.20 16.46 -13.27
C SER A 135 0.33 14.93 -13.24
N PHE A 136 0.87 14.37 -12.16
CA PHE A 136 1.03 12.92 -12.01
C PHE A 136 -0.21 12.31 -11.36
N SER A 137 -0.39 11.00 -11.57
CA SER A 137 -1.30 10.19 -10.74
C SER A 137 -0.60 9.79 -9.44
N PRO A 138 -1.35 9.51 -8.36
CA PRO A 138 -0.82 8.76 -7.23
C PRO A 138 -0.16 7.48 -7.73
N HIS A 139 0.99 7.15 -7.16
CA HIS A 139 1.71 5.92 -7.52
C HIS A 139 2.68 5.49 -6.43
N ALA A 140 3.01 4.22 -6.45
CA ALA A 140 4.06 3.62 -5.66
C ALA A 140 5.20 3.12 -6.55
N SER A 141 6.42 3.13 -5.99
CA SER A 141 7.56 2.45 -6.57
C SER A 141 8.49 1.97 -5.46
N THR A 142 9.68 1.47 -5.81
CA THR A 142 10.64 0.93 -4.84
C THR A 142 10.96 1.96 -3.75
N GLY A 143 10.41 1.74 -2.56
CA GLY A 143 10.71 2.50 -1.34
C GLY A 143 9.98 3.84 -1.20
N TYR A 144 8.99 4.14 -2.05
CA TYR A 144 8.16 5.34 -1.86
C TYR A 144 6.75 5.22 -2.44
N ILE A 145 5.84 6.01 -1.86
CA ILE A 145 4.57 6.41 -2.45
C ILE A 145 4.65 7.90 -2.80
N ALA A 146 4.03 8.30 -3.90
CA ALA A 146 3.98 9.67 -4.37
C ALA A 146 2.53 10.12 -4.50
N LEU A 147 2.21 11.24 -3.83
CA LEU A 147 0.89 11.86 -3.84
C LEU A 147 0.97 13.20 -4.60
N PRO A 148 0.15 13.40 -5.65
CA PRO A 148 0.23 14.61 -6.47
C PRO A 148 -0.12 15.87 -5.70
N HIS A 149 0.69 16.93 -5.88
CA HIS A 149 0.44 18.24 -5.28
C HIS A 149 -0.97 18.75 -5.61
N GLY A 150 -1.63 19.30 -4.59
CA GLY A 150 -2.97 19.86 -4.70
C GLY A 150 -3.07 21.24 -4.05
N THR A 151 -3.75 22.16 -4.73
CA THR A 151 -3.97 23.53 -4.24
C THR A 151 -5.36 23.76 -3.65
N ASP A 152 -6.27 22.79 -3.77
CA ASP A 152 -7.62 22.85 -3.18
C ASP A 152 -7.53 22.70 -1.65
N PRO A 153 -8.06 23.62 -0.83
CA PRO A 153 -8.04 23.51 0.64
C PRO A 153 -8.60 22.20 1.22
N ASN A 154 -9.39 21.45 0.44
CA ASN A 154 -9.96 20.15 0.77
C ASN A 154 -9.29 18.98 0.01
N ASN A 155 -8.09 19.17 -0.54
CA ASN A 155 -7.42 18.18 -1.37
C ASN A 155 -7.11 16.90 -0.57
N ALA A 156 -7.74 15.80 -0.96
CA ALA A 156 -7.60 14.52 -0.27
C ALA A 156 -6.15 14.00 -0.25
N TYR A 157 -5.35 14.25 -1.29
CA TYR A 157 -3.96 13.78 -1.36
C TYR A 157 -3.07 14.49 -0.34
N MET A 158 -3.24 15.80 -0.19
CA MET A 158 -2.46 16.57 0.80
C MET A 158 -2.89 16.26 2.23
N TYR A 159 -4.19 16.03 2.48
CA TYR A 159 -4.63 15.51 3.79
C TYR A 159 -4.11 14.09 4.07
N SER A 160 -3.99 13.26 3.04
CA SER A 160 -3.39 11.93 3.15
C SER A 160 -1.90 12.01 3.50
N LEU A 161 -1.18 13.00 2.95
CA LEU A 161 0.27 13.15 3.09
C LEU A 161 0.68 13.86 4.38
N VAL A 162 0.08 15.01 4.68
CA VAL A 162 0.48 15.87 5.81
C VAL A 162 -0.67 16.24 6.73
N GLY A 163 -1.90 15.80 6.45
CA GLY A 163 -3.08 16.16 7.25
C GLY A 163 -3.39 15.23 8.43
N GLY A 164 -2.55 14.23 8.70
CA GLY A 164 -2.82 13.23 9.74
C GLY A 164 -3.88 12.19 9.36
N GLN A 165 -4.19 12.05 8.07
CA GLN A 165 -5.28 11.21 7.59
C GLN A 165 -4.83 10.02 6.72
N ALA A 166 -3.56 9.63 6.72
CA ALA A 166 -3.07 8.55 5.84
C ALA A 166 -3.86 7.24 5.99
N HIS A 167 -4.24 6.85 7.21
CA HIS A 167 -5.03 5.64 7.49
C HIS A 167 -6.54 5.80 7.19
N GLN A 168 -7.01 7.02 6.90
CA GLN A 168 -8.40 7.34 6.60
C GLN A 168 -8.64 7.61 5.12
N ARG A 169 -7.59 7.53 4.29
CA ARG A 169 -7.63 7.90 2.88
C ARG A 169 -7.21 6.72 2.02
N TRP A 170 -8.15 6.17 1.26
CA TRP A 170 -7.90 4.99 0.44
C TRP A 170 -6.71 5.14 -0.50
N VAL A 171 -6.47 6.34 -1.04
CA VAL A 171 -5.32 6.59 -1.92
C VAL A 171 -3.98 6.28 -1.24
N ALA A 172 -3.74 6.74 -0.01
CA ALA A 172 -2.49 6.43 0.69
C ALA A 172 -2.39 4.93 1.01
N LEU A 173 -3.49 4.32 1.42
CA LEU A 173 -3.57 2.89 1.70
C LEU A 173 -3.31 2.04 0.44
N HIS A 174 -3.87 2.44 -0.69
CA HIS A 174 -3.67 1.80 -1.98
C HIS A 174 -2.20 1.85 -2.37
N GLU A 175 -1.57 3.03 -2.32
CA GLU A 175 -0.15 3.16 -2.68
C GLU A 175 0.78 2.42 -1.72
N TYR A 176 0.48 2.43 -0.41
CA TYR A 176 1.25 1.61 0.54
C TYR A 176 1.07 0.11 0.28
N GLY A 177 -0.15 -0.31 -0.05
CA GLY A 177 -0.48 -1.68 -0.38
C GLY A 177 0.41 -2.28 -1.47
N HIS A 178 0.85 -1.48 -2.45
CA HIS A 178 1.73 -1.97 -3.52
C HIS A 178 3.07 -2.50 -2.99
N HIS A 179 3.54 -2.00 -1.85
CA HIS A 179 4.77 -2.49 -1.20
C HIS A 179 4.59 -3.87 -0.55
N PHE A 180 3.36 -4.27 -0.27
CA PHE A 180 3.02 -5.56 0.34
C PHE A 180 2.62 -6.60 -0.71
N GLN A 181 2.32 -6.19 -1.93
CA GLN A 181 2.13 -7.11 -3.05
C GLN A 181 3.37 -7.97 -3.29
N SER A 182 3.13 -9.21 -3.67
CA SER A 182 4.14 -10.09 -4.22
C SER A 182 3.87 -10.27 -5.70
N ARG A 183 4.90 -10.66 -6.46
CA ARG A 183 4.71 -10.97 -7.88
C ARG A 183 3.63 -12.04 -8.13
N MET A 184 3.32 -12.90 -7.14
CA MET A 184 2.30 -13.93 -7.27
C MET A 184 0.88 -13.38 -7.12
N ASN A 185 0.64 -12.41 -6.24
CA ASN A 185 -0.70 -11.83 -6.06
C ASN A 185 -0.96 -10.60 -6.94
N SER A 186 0.05 -10.08 -7.65
CA SER A 186 -0.05 -8.90 -8.54
C SER A 186 0.07 -9.26 -10.03
N VAL A 187 -0.57 -10.34 -10.49
CA VAL A 187 -0.50 -10.75 -11.91
C VAL A 187 -1.19 -9.71 -12.79
N SER A 188 -0.40 -9.05 -13.64
CA SER A 188 -0.89 -8.03 -14.57
C SER A 188 -1.54 -8.65 -15.82
N PRO A 189 -2.57 -8.02 -16.41
CA PRO A 189 -3.24 -6.77 -15.98
C PRO A 189 -4.39 -6.99 -14.98
N LEU A 190 -4.72 -8.24 -14.64
CA LEU A 190 -5.96 -8.56 -13.94
C LEU A 190 -5.92 -8.22 -12.45
N PHE A 191 -4.77 -8.34 -11.78
CA PHE A 191 -4.69 -8.33 -10.32
C PHE A 191 -3.70 -7.32 -9.73
N ASN A 192 -2.90 -6.60 -10.53
CA ASN A 192 -1.93 -5.63 -10.01
C ASN A 192 -2.62 -4.43 -9.30
N GLU A 193 -3.73 -3.92 -9.81
CA GLU A 193 -4.51 -2.85 -9.15
C GLU A 193 -5.65 -3.38 -8.27
N VAL A 194 -5.75 -4.71 -8.12
CA VAL A 194 -6.86 -5.36 -7.42
C VAL A 194 -6.39 -5.91 -6.07
N SER A 195 -5.35 -6.75 -6.06
CA SER A 195 -4.89 -7.39 -4.82
C SER A 195 -4.24 -6.42 -3.85
N VAL A 196 -3.79 -5.26 -4.33
CA VAL A 196 -3.34 -4.13 -3.51
C VAL A 196 -4.39 -3.72 -2.47
N ASN A 197 -5.68 -3.85 -2.81
CA ASN A 197 -6.77 -3.46 -1.93
C ASN A 197 -7.03 -4.45 -0.79
N ILE A 198 -6.35 -5.62 -0.76
CA ILE A 198 -6.37 -6.54 0.39
C ILE A 198 -5.88 -5.80 1.64
N TYR A 199 -4.81 -5.02 1.48
CA TYR A 199 -4.14 -4.30 2.57
C TYR A 199 -4.95 -3.07 2.96
N ALA A 200 -5.39 -2.27 1.99
CA ALA A 200 -6.26 -1.12 2.25
C ALA A 200 -7.57 -1.50 2.97
N ALA A 201 -8.19 -2.62 2.57
CA ALA A 201 -9.38 -3.14 3.25
C ALA A 201 -9.09 -3.63 4.68
N ALA A 202 -7.87 -4.08 4.97
CA ALA A 202 -7.48 -4.43 6.34
C ALA A 202 -7.47 -3.22 7.26
N VAL A 203 -7.01 -2.06 6.76
CA VAL A 203 -7.13 -0.79 7.49
C VAL A 203 -8.60 -0.41 7.64
N ALA A 204 -9.39 -0.52 6.56
CA ALA A 204 -10.83 -0.22 6.56
C ALA A 204 -11.65 -1.03 7.58
N ARG A 205 -11.17 -2.21 8.01
CA ARG A 205 -11.80 -3.03 9.07
C ARG A 205 -11.49 -2.56 10.48
N ARG A 206 -10.45 -1.73 10.67
CA ARG A 206 -10.05 -1.19 11.98
C ARG A 206 -10.43 0.27 12.12
N HIS A 207 -10.26 1.03 11.04
CA HIS A 207 -10.52 2.46 10.96
C HIS A 207 -11.40 2.76 9.76
N LYS A 208 -12.34 3.68 9.93
CA LYS A 208 -13.19 4.18 8.88
C LYS A 208 -12.34 5.04 7.95
N ASN A 209 -12.39 4.72 6.66
CA ASN A 209 -11.79 5.54 5.62
C ASN A 209 -12.85 5.99 4.61
N ASP A 210 -12.45 6.89 3.72
CA ASP A 210 -13.31 7.50 2.71
C ASP A 210 -13.92 6.50 1.69
N HIS A 211 -13.49 5.24 1.68
CA HIS A 211 -14.02 4.21 0.79
C HIS A 211 -14.91 3.17 1.47
N VAL A 212 -15.02 3.17 2.81
CA VAL A 212 -15.88 2.21 3.54
C VAL A 212 -17.31 2.22 3.01
N ASP A 213 -17.91 3.41 2.91
CA ASP A 213 -19.31 3.55 2.48
C ASP A 213 -19.46 3.31 0.97
N VAL A 214 -18.43 3.64 0.18
CA VAL A 214 -18.39 3.36 -1.26
C VAL A 214 -18.42 1.85 -1.53
N PHE A 215 -17.59 1.08 -0.82
CA PHE A 215 -17.53 -0.37 -1.01
C PHE A 215 -18.84 -1.07 -0.67
N ARG A 216 -19.49 -0.70 0.45
CA ARG A 216 -20.80 -1.27 0.85
C ARG A 216 -21.88 -1.04 -0.22
N GLN A 217 -21.84 0.10 -0.90
CA GLN A 217 -22.83 0.45 -1.94
C GLN A 217 -22.65 -0.33 -3.26
N ARG A 218 -21.53 -1.02 -3.47
CA ARG A 218 -21.24 -1.74 -4.73
C ARG A 218 -21.95 -3.10 -4.84
N TRP A 219 -22.42 -3.66 -3.72
CA TRP A 219 -22.99 -5.01 -3.71
C TRP A 219 -24.16 -5.23 -4.69
N PRO A 220 -25.15 -4.33 -4.85
CA PRO A 220 -26.20 -4.50 -5.84
C PRO A 220 -25.68 -4.64 -7.28
N ALA A 221 -24.67 -3.86 -7.66
CA ALA A 221 -24.06 -3.94 -8.98
C ALA A 221 -23.28 -5.24 -9.16
N ILE A 222 -22.55 -5.68 -8.13
CA ILE A 222 -21.82 -6.96 -8.12
C ILE A 222 -22.79 -8.15 -8.28
N LYS A 223 -23.91 -8.18 -7.54
CA LYS A 223 -24.94 -9.22 -7.72
C LYS A 223 -25.48 -9.27 -9.15
N LYS A 224 -25.75 -8.10 -9.73
CA LYS A 224 -26.20 -8.02 -11.13
C LYS A 224 -25.13 -8.54 -12.10
N TRP A 225 -23.86 -8.28 -11.83
CA TRP A 225 -22.73 -8.84 -12.60
C TRP A 225 -22.69 -10.37 -12.48
N LEU A 226 -22.69 -10.89 -11.25
CA LEU A 226 -22.58 -12.33 -10.97
C LEU A 226 -23.76 -13.14 -11.53
N ALA A 227 -24.95 -12.54 -11.63
CA ALA A 227 -26.13 -13.15 -12.23
C ALA A 227 -26.09 -13.27 -13.77
N LYS A 228 -25.13 -12.63 -14.45
CA LYS A 228 -24.99 -12.79 -15.91
C LYS A 228 -24.54 -14.21 -16.28
N PRO A 229 -24.84 -14.68 -17.49
CA PRO A 229 -24.20 -15.87 -18.07
C PRO A 229 -22.67 -15.71 -18.10
N ARG A 230 -21.91 -16.81 -18.00
CA ARG A 230 -20.43 -16.78 -17.96
C ARG A 230 -19.84 -16.20 -19.24
N GLU A 231 -20.43 -16.56 -20.37
CA GLU A 231 -20.07 -16.10 -21.72
C GLU A 231 -20.26 -14.59 -21.95
N GLU A 232 -20.99 -13.89 -21.08
CA GLU A 232 -21.16 -12.44 -21.12
C GLU A 232 -20.23 -11.68 -20.15
N LYS A 233 -19.33 -12.40 -19.45
CA LYS A 233 -18.46 -11.85 -18.42
C LYS A 233 -17.02 -11.76 -18.90
N GLU A 234 -16.48 -10.56 -18.82
CA GLU A 234 -15.04 -10.30 -18.86
C GLU A 234 -14.66 -9.65 -17.54
N PHE A 235 -13.76 -10.25 -16.76
CA PHE A 235 -13.44 -9.79 -15.41
C PHE A 235 -13.12 -8.29 -15.35
N LEU A 236 -12.38 -7.75 -16.33
CA LEU A 236 -12.02 -6.33 -16.40
C LEU A 236 -13.24 -5.38 -16.48
N ASN A 237 -14.40 -5.87 -16.90
CA ASN A 237 -15.66 -5.11 -16.96
C ASN A 237 -16.53 -5.26 -15.69
N ALA A 238 -16.09 -6.03 -14.70
CA ALA A 238 -16.78 -6.16 -13.43
C ALA A 238 -16.84 -4.80 -12.70
N PRO A 239 -17.94 -4.51 -11.97
CA PRO A 239 -18.12 -3.22 -11.29
C PRO A 239 -17.17 -3.02 -10.10
N ASP A 240 -16.64 -4.13 -9.56
CA ASP A 240 -15.63 -4.13 -8.49
C ASP A 240 -14.83 -5.44 -8.56
N HIS A 241 -13.57 -5.36 -8.94
CA HIS A 241 -12.69 -6.52 -9.03
C HIS A 241 -12.25 -7.03 -7.65
N TYR A 242 -12.12 -6.14 -6.66
CA TYR A 242 -11.60 -6.49 -5.34
C TYR A 242 -12.62 -7.31 -4.53
N ALA A 243 -13.91 -7.15 -4.82
CA ALA A 243 -14.98 -7.92 -4.20
C ALA A 243 -14.76 -9.45 -4.30
N LEU A 244 -14.07 -9.94 -5.33
CA LEU A 244 -13.68 -11.34 -5.46
C LEU A 244 -12.86 -11.83 -4.24
N PHE A 245 -11.87 -11.05 -3.79
CA PHE A 245 -11.05 -11.40 -2.63
C PHE A 245 -11.84 -11.30 -1.33
N GLU A 246 -12.75 -10.32 -1.21
CA GLU A 246 -13.63 -10.24 -0.04
C GLU A 246 -14.58 -11.43 0.07
N GLN A 247 -15.14 -11.92 -1.04
CA GLN A 247 -15.99 -13.10 -1.02
C GLN A 247 -15.24 -14.33 -0.53
N LEU A 248 -13.99 -14.52 -0.99
CA LEU A 248 -13.13 -15.59 -0.48
C LEU A 248 -12.84 -15.41 1.03
N ARG A 249 -12.52 -14.20 1.47
CA ARG A 249 -12.30 -13.93 2.91
C ARG A 249 -13.55 -14.19 3.75
N VAL A 250 -14.73 -13.81 3.28
CA VAL A 250 -16.00 -14.06 3.99
C VAL A 250 -16.29 -15.55 4.06
N ALA A 251 -16.07 -16.28 2.95
CA ALA A 251 -16.33 -17.72 2.88
C ALA A 251 -15.36 -18.57 3.73
N PHE A 252 -14.07 -18.24 3.70
CA PHE A 252 -13.00 -19.06 4.30
C PHE A 252 -12.45 -18.51 5.62
N GLY A 253 -12.94 -17.34 6.06
CA GLY A 253 -12.61 -16.76 7.37
C GLY A 253 -11.69 -15.53 7.29
N THR A 254 -11.69 -14.76 8.37
CA THR A 254 -11.02 -13.44 8.43
C THR A 254 -9.52 -13.49 8.20
N SER A 255 -8.84 -14.59 8.53
CA SER A 255 -7.40 -14.75 8.32
C SER A 255 -7.02 -15.23 6.92
N PHE A 256 -7.99 -15.65 6.10
CA PHE A 256 -7.74 -16.36 4.83
C PHE A 256 -6.73 -15.64 3.92
N LEU A 257 -6.91 -14.33 3.70
CA LEU A 257 -6.02 -13.55 2.82
C LEU A 257 -4.63 -13.33 3.44
N THR A 258 -4.55 -13.23 4.77
CA THR A 258 -3.27 -13.13 5.48
C THR A 258 -2.50 -14.44 5.40
N ASP A 259 -3.17 -15.57 5.63
CA ASP A 259 -2.58 -16.91 5.55
C ASP A 259 -2.16 -17.24 4.11
N TRP A 260 -2.96 -16.82 3.12
CA TRP A 260 -2.58 -16.91 1.71
C TRP A 260 -1.31 -16.12 1.41
N ASN A 261 -1.21 -14.85 1.86
CA ASN A 261 0.00 -14.04 1.68
C ASN A 261 1.25 -14.67 2.30
N ARG A 262 1.12 -15.34 3.45
CA ARG A 262 2.23 -16.12 4.03
C ARG A 262 2.61 -17.31 3.14
N THR A 263 1.62 -18.10 2.74
CA THR A 263 1.80 -19.31 1.93
C THR A 263 2.52 -19.02 0.63
N ILE A 264 2.12 -17.98 -0.10
CA ILE A 264 2.73 -17.60 -1.39
C ILE A 264 4.16 -17.09 -1.25
N ARG A 265 4.48 -16.47 -0.10
CA ARG A 265 5.81 -15.98 0.22
C ARG A 265 6.75 -17.12 0.61
N GLU A 266 6.26 -18.12 1.32
CA GLU A 266 7.00 -19.34 1.65
C GLU A 266 7.22 -20.25 0.43
N ASN A 267 6.32 -20.18 -0.55
CA ASN A 267 6.31 -21.04 -1.73
C ASN A 267 6.32 -20.21 -3.03
N PRO A 268 7.38 -19.40 -3.28
CA PRO A 268 7.42 -18.53 -4.44
C PRO A 268 7.40 -19.36 -5.74
N PRO A 269 6.59 -19.00 -6.74
CA PRO A 269 6.52 -19.75 -7.97
C PRO A 269 7.72 -19.43 -8.87
N ALA A 270 8.05 -20.34 -9.79
CA ALA A 270 9.06 -20.06 -10.81
C ALA A 270 8.60 -18.99 -11.82
N GLN A 271 7.30 -18.88 -12.06
CA GLN A 271 6.68 -17.91 -12.97
C GLN A 271 5.42 -17.33 -12.35
N ASN A 272 5.14 -16.05 -12.64
CA ASN A 272 3.94 -15.39 -12.17
C ASN A 272 2.90 -15.39 -13.28
N THR A 273 2.00 -16.36 -13.23
CA THR A 273 0.93 -16.54 -14.22
C THR A 273 -0.42 -16.62 -13.50
N LEU A 274 -1.50 -16.42 -14.26
CA LEU A 274 -2.86 -16.61 -13.73
C LEU A 274 -3.06 -18.01 -13.13
N ILE A 275 -2.44 -19.04 -13.72
CA ILE A 275 -2.42 -20.41 -13.18
C ILE A 275 -1.81 -20.43 -11.78
N THR A 276 -0.64 -19.82 -11.59
CA THR A 276 0.03 -19.84 -10.28
C THR A 276 -0.75 -19.09 -9.21
N LEU A 277 -1.35 -17.93 -9.54
CA LEU A 277 -2.17 -17.15 -8.63
C LEU A 277 -3.42 -17.94 -8.23
N THR A 278 -4.22 -18.39 -9.19
CA THR A 278 -5.48 -19.11 -8.93
C THR A 278 -5.26 -20.46 -8.25
N SER A 279 -4.20 -21.19 -8.62
CA SER A 279 -3.82 -22.44 -7.95
C SER A 279 -3.42 -22.21 -6.49
N SER A 280 -2.74 -21.10 -6.19
CA SER A 280 -2.35 -20.78 -4.81
C SER A 280 -3.58 -20.48 -3.93
N LEU A 281 -4.60 -19.81 -4.49
CA LEU A 281 -5.88 -19.58 -3.81
C LEU A 281 -6.64 -20.89 -3.59
N CYS A 282 -6.68 -21.80 -4.58
CA CYS A 282 -7.28 -23.12 -4.41
C CYS A 282 -6.61 -23.92 -3.29
N LYS A 283 -5.27 -23.91 -3.26
CA LYS A 283 -4.50 -24.59 -2.20
C LYS A 283 -4.74 -23.98 -0.82
N ALA A 284 -4.81 -22.64 -0.73
CA ALA A 284 -5.14 -21.96 0.52
C ALA A 284 -6.57 -22.29 1.00
N ALA A 285 -7.53 -22.33 0.08
CA ALA A 285 -8.93 -22.66 0.35
C ALA A 285 -9.17 -24.17 0.57
N ARG A 286 -8.21 -25.00 0.18
CA ARG A 286 -8.29 -26.47 0.17
C ARG A 286 -9.47 -27.01 -0.65
N CYS A 287 -9.86 -26.28 -1.69
CA CYS A 287 -10.92 -26.65 -2.62
C CYS A 287 -10.62 -26.09 -4.01
N ASN A 288 -11.22 -26.68 -5.04
CA ASN A 288 -11.11 -26.21 -6.41
C ASN A 288 -12.01 -24.97 -6.63
N LEU A 289 -11.40 -23.82 -6.93
CA LEU A 289 -12.11 -22.55 -7.16
C LEU A 289 -12.35 -22.24 -8.64
N ALA A 290 -12.15 -23.19 -9.57
CA ALA A 290 -12.30 -22.95 -11.01
C ALA A 290 -13.67 -22.35 -11.37
N ASN A 291 -14.75 -22.97 -10.87
CA ASN A 291 -16.12 -22.46 -11.05
C ASN A 291 -16.28 -21.03 -10.51
N PHE A 292 -15.74 -20.74 -9.32
CA PHE A 292 -15.81 -19.40 -8.73
C PHE A 292 -15.10 -18.35 -9.61
N PHE A 293 -13.93 -18.67 -10.14
CA PHE A 293 -13.21 -17.77 -11.05
C PHE A 293 -13.96 -17.57 -12.38
N ALA A 294 -14.59 -18.63 -12.91
CA ALA A 294 -15.42 -18.50 -14.11
C ALA A 294 -16.72 -17.72 -13.87
N ASP A 295 -17.33 -17.85 -12.69
CA ASP A 295 -18.50 -17.05 -12.31
C ASP A 295 -18.19 -15.55 -12.21
N TRP A 296 -16.92 -15.20 -11.96
CA TRP A 296 -16.42 -13.82 -12.00
C TRP A 296 -15.96 -13.37 -13.39
N GLY A 297 -15.85 -14.28 -14.37
CA GLY A 297 -15.31 -14.00 -15.71
C GLY A 297 -13.78 -13.87 -15.74
N VAL A 298 -13.07 -14.42 -14.74
CA VAL A 298 -11.59 -14.41 -14.68
C VAL A 298 -11.00 -15.44 -15.64
N ILE A 299 -11.68 -16.56 -15.84
CA ILE A 299 -11.30 -17.67 -16.71
C ILE A 299 -12.55 -18.26 -17.39
N GLU A 300 -12.34 -18.96 -18.49
CA GLU A 300 -13.34 -19.80 -19.15
C GLU A 300 -13.05 -21.29 -18.95
N GLU A 301 -14.06 -22.15 -19.10
CA GLU A 301 -13.90 -23.61 -18.98
C GLU A 301 -12.93 -24.22 -20.01
N SER A 302 -12.75 -23.52 -21.14
CA SER A 302 -11.85 -23.93 -22.21
C SER A 302 -10.38 -23.61 -21.93
N ASP A 303 -10.11 -22.69 -20.99
CA ASP A 303 -8.79 -22.14 -20.71
C ASP A 303 -7.81 -23.18 -20.17
N ALA A 304 -6.53 -22.94 -20.44
CA ALA A 304 -5.44 -23.69 -19.79
C ALA A 304 -5.48 -23.55 -18.27
N THR A 305 -5.91 -22.39 -17.75
CA THR A 305 -6.04 -22.16 -16.32
C THR A 305 -7.12 -23.03 -15.70
N TRP A 306 -8.32 -23.11 -16.29
CA TRP A 306 -9.37 -23.99 -15.81
C TRP A 306 -8.90 -25.45 -15.71
N LYS A 307 -8.30 -25.97 -16.79
CA LYS A 307 -7.77 -27.34 -16.82
C LYS A 307 -6.69 -27.57 -15.76
N ALA A 308 -5.83 -26.58 -15.51
CA ALA A 308 -4.82 -26.66 -14.47
C ALA A 308 -5.42 -26.71 -13.06
N LEU A 309 -6.52 -26.00 -12.82
CA LEU A 309 -7.23 -26.03 -11.53
C LEU A 309 -7.98 -27.35 -11.32
N GLU A 310 -8.65 -27.87 -12.35
CA GLU A 310 -9.29 -29.19 -12.30
C GLU A 310 -8.28 -30.31 -12.03
N ALA A 311 -7.06 -30.20 -12.57
CA ALA A 311 -5.98 -31.15 -12.35
C ALA A 311 -5.37 -31.12 -10.94
N LEU A 312 -5.77 -30.18 -10.06
CA LEU A 312 -5.30 -30.15 -8.67
C LEU A 312 -5.91 -31.25 -7.79
N ASP A 313 -6.98 -31.92 -8.25
CA ASP A 313 -7.70 -32.98 -7.52
C ASP A 313 -8.14 -32.54 -6.11
N LEU A 314 -8.57 -31.27 -6.01
CA LEU A 314 -9.11 -30.68 -4.78
C LEU A 314 -10.64 -30.85 -4.73
N PRO A 315 -11.24 -30.97 -3.54
CA PRO A 315 -12.69 -31.10 -3.40
C PRO A 315 -13.40 -29.85 -3.92
N LEU A 316 -14.69 -29.99 -4.24
CA LEU A 316 -15.53 -28.85 -4.63
C LEU A 316 -15.66 -27.85 -3.46
N PRO A 317 -15.80 -26.54 -3.76
CA PRO A 317 -15.95 -25.52 -2.73
C PRO A 317 -17.34 -25.60 -2.08
N PRO A 318 -17.53 -24.94 -0.92
CA PRO A 318 -18.87 -24.69 -0.39
C PRO A 318 -19.78 -24.06 -1.44
N THR A 319 -21.07 -24.43 -1.44
CA THR A 319 -22.04 -23.82 -2.36
C THR A 319 -22.25 -22.34 -2.04
N GLY A 320 -22.49 -21.51 -3.06
CA GLY A 320 -22.83 -20.10 -2.88
C GLY A 320 -21.66 -19.16 -2.60
N LEU A 321 -20.43 -19.49 -3.03
CA LEU A 321 -19.29 -18.57 -2.86
C LEU A 321 -19.55 -17.16 -3.42
N ILE A 322 -20.24 -17.08 -4.55
CA ILE A 322 -20.61 -15.82 -5.21
C ILE A 322 -21.77 -15.09 -4.52
N ASP A 323 -22.49 -15.75 -3.60
CA ASP A 323 -23.63 -15.17 -2.88
C ASP A 323 -23.20 -14.45 -1.59
N HIS A 324 -21.94 -14.63 -1.16
CA HIS A 324 -21.40 -13.90 -0.02
C HIS A 324 -21.34 -12.40 -0.32
N GLU A 325 -21.94 -11.60 0.55
CA GLU A 325 -21.81 -10.15 0.51
C GLU A 325 -20.37 -9.75 0.86
N PRO A 326 -19.65 -9.03 -0.03
CA PRO A 326 -18.30 -8.54 0.26
C PRO A 326 -18.35 -7.39 1.28
N TYR A 327 -17.19 -7.02 1.83
CA TYR A 327 -17.05 -5.85 2.73
C TYR A 327 -17.80 -5.94 4.07
N ILE A 328 -18.17 -7.15 4.50
CA ILE A 328 -18.70 -7.37 5.85
C ILE A 328 -17.59 -7.15 6.89
N GLY A 329 -17.90 -6.36 7.92
CA GLY A 329 -16.98 -6.06 9.02
C GLY A 329 -16.04 -4.86 8.78
N LEU A 330 -16.32 -4.01 7.79
CA LEU A 330 -15.67 -2.69 7.71
C LEU A 330 -16.09 -1.81 8.89
N SER A 331 -15.14 -1.02 9.41
CA SER A 331 -15.29 -0.21 10.62
C SER A 331 -16.07 1.08 10.34
N ASP A 332 -16.91 1.48 11.30
CA ASP A 332 -17.48 2.83 11.36
C ASP A 332 -16.70 3.76 12.32
N ASN A 333 -15.70 3.21 13.03
CA ASN A 333 -14.88 3.98 13.97
C ASN A 333 -13.81 4.77 13.22
N PRO A 334 -13.66 6.08 13.47
CA PRO A 334 -12.71 6.94 12.76
C PRO A 334 -11.23 6.53 12.88
#